data_AF-A0A7Y0FI36-F1
#
_entry.id   AF-A0A7Y0FI36-F1
#
_cell.length_a   1.000
_cell.length_b   1.000
_cell.length_c   1.000
_cell.angle_alpha   90.00
_cell.angle_beta   90.00
_cell.angle_gamma   90.00
#
_symmetry.space_group_name_H-M   'P 1'
#
loop_
_entity.id
_entity.type
_entity.pdbx_description
1 polymer ?
#
loop_
_entity_poly.entity_id
_entity_poly.type
_entity_poly.pdbx_seq_one_letter_code
_entity_poly.pdbx_strand_id
1 'polypeptide(L)'
;MKSKFLLILFCMTCVKLFSQSYYGKHNVKDLPKAEFLLADGSKVSGFFVGFTYPNGTYPDFFNKNDIYNFIYKKAKTSEDEKLGANDVKSVKIYDEHDDVINAIERLDMKYVDKDGHVSDKKKRSFQPLLYDGKIQIYGSNLKMCSTAICNYAYSQLYIRNAKDDFAVMPVDYDKLGLFAGSLYEKMVEAFRYAGRDCPEFQKYMDTFEAKLEDKDFKKTINTKFKDIRKKAFDEGKKNKLDHNATQDLLGDYMLEAYLEFYGGIIREYEKNCPY
;
A
#
# COMPACT_ATOMS: atom_id res chain seq x y z
N MET A 1 -5.81 -54.15 5.14
CA MET A 1 -5.52 -53.39 3.91
C MET A 1 -6.34 -52.10 3.72
N LYS A 2 -7.52 -51.93 4.34
CA LYS A 2 -8.38 -50.74 4.12
C LYS A 2 -7.95 -49.45 4.83
N SER A 3 -7.18 -49.53 5.92
CA SER A 3 -6.77 -48.35 6.71
C SER A 3 -5.56 -47.58 6.13
N LYS A 4 -4.63 -48.27 5.45
CA LYS A 4 -3.45 -47.62 4.83
C LYS A 4 -3.81 -46.81 3.57
N PHE A 5 -4.88 -47.18 2.87
CA PHE A 5 -5.37 -46.45 1.70
C PHE A 5 -6.09 -45.14 2.09
N LEU A 6 -6.74 -45.10 3.26
CA LEU A 6 -7.39 -43.89 3.76
C LEU A 6 -6.38 -42.79 4.15
N LEU A 7 -5.23 -43.18 4.70
CA LEU A 7 -4.18 -42.23 5.09
C LEU A 7 -3.54 -41.53 3.88
N ILE A 8 -3.33 -42.27 2.78
CA ILE A 8 -2.78 -41.71 1.53
C ILE A 8 -3.79 -40.77 0.86
N LEU A 9 -5.09 -41.09 0.94
CA LEU A 9 -6.14 -40.21 0.42
C LEU A 9 -6.26 -38.90 1.23
N PHE A 10 -6.03 -38.97 2.55
CA PHE A 10 -6.07 -37.79 3.44
C PHE A 10 -4.83 -36.89 3.27
N CYS A 11 -3.65 -37.45 2.98
CA CYS A 11 -2.46 -36.65 2.69
C CYS A 11 -2.55 -35.90 1.34
N MET A 12 -3.27 -36.43 0.34
CA MET A 12 -3.43 -35.74 -0.95
C MET A 12 -4.47 -34.62 -0.93
N THR A 13 -5.41 -34.59 0.01
CA THR A 13 -6.37 -33.49 0.14
C THR A 13 -5.81 -32.30 0.95
N CYS A 14 -4.80 -32.51 1.80
CA CYS A 14 -4.17 -31.42 2.57
C CYS A 14 -3.27 -30.49 1.74
N VAL A 15 -2.80 -30.90 0.56
CA VAL A 15 -1.87 -30.07 -0.25
C VAL A 15 -2.59 -28.91 -0.97
N LYS A 16 -3.92 -28.93 -1.07
CA LYS A 16 -4.70 -27.84 -1.69
C LYS A 16 -5.15 -26.73 -0.74
N LEU A 17 -4.90 -26.86 0.56
CA LEU A 17 -5.39 -25.91 1.58
C LEU A 17 -4.37 -24.80 1.94
N PHE A 18 -3.21 -24.76 1.29
CA PHE A 18 -2.16 -23.76 1.54
C PHE A 18 -1.83 -22.86 0.33
N SER A 19 -2.58 -22.91 -0.76
CA SER A 19 -2.46 -21.87 -1.79
C SER A 19 -3.22 -20.63 -1.32
N GLN A 20 -2.50 -19.63 -0.83
CA GLN A 20 -3.06 -18.32 -0.53
C GLN A 20 -3.81 -17.78 -1.76
N SER A 21 -4.92 -17.11 -1.51
CA SER A 21 -5.75 -16.43 -2.49
C SER A 21 -4.89 -15.45 -3.28
N TYR A 22 -4.77 -15.77 -4.56
CA TYR A 22 -4.05 -15.02 -5.56
C TYR A 22 -4.90 -13.83 -6.01
N TYR A 23 -4.41 -12.60 -5.84
CA TYR A 23 -5.08 -11.43 -6.42
C TYR A 23 -5.02 -11.57 -7.96
N GLY A 24 -6.18 -11.61 -8.61
CA GLY A 24 -6.32 -11.73 -10.07
C GLY A 24 -6.99 -13.01 -10.60
N LYS A 25 -7.25 -14.05 -9.78
CA LYS A 25 -7.89 -15.28 -10.28
C LYS A 25 -9.43 -15.18 -10.45
N HIS A 26 -10.04 -14.08 -10.01
CA HIS A 26 -11.50 -13.92 -10.10
C HIS A 26 -12.00 -13.43 -11.48
N ASN A 27 -11.11 -12.95 -12.37
CA ASN A 27 -11.45 -12.49 -13.72
C ASN A 27 -10.52 -13.09 -14.78
N VAL A 28 -10.52 -14.42 -14.94
CA VAL A 28 -9.70 -15.12 -15.95
C VAL A 28 -10.10 -14.73 -17.40
N LYS A 29 -11.27 -14.12 -17.60
CA LYS A 29 -11.76 -13.71 -18.94
C LYS A 29 -11.11 -12.42 -19.44
N ASP A 30 -10.79 -11.47 -18.55
CA ASP A 30 -10.15 -10.19 -18.91
C ASP A 30 -8.91 -9.96 -18.09
N LEU A 31 -7.81 -10.57 -18.55
CA LEU A 31 -6.48 -10.24 -18.06
C LEU A 31 -6.10 -8.87 -18.63
N PRO A 32 -5.86 -7.85 -17.78
CA PRO A 32 -5.48 -6.52 -18.24
C PRO A 32 -4.08 -6.55 -18.85
N LYS A 33 -3.81 -5.66 -19.80
CA LYS A 33 -2.45 -5.48 -20.33
C LYS A 33 -1.56 -4.96 -19.20
N ALA A 34 -0.29 -5.34 -19.22
CA ALA A 34 0.72 -4.82 -18.32
C ALA A 34 2.08 -4.63 -18.97
N GLU A 35 2.80 -3.63 -18.49
CA GLU A 35 4.19 -3.34 -18.83
C GLU A 35 5.03 -3.41 -17.55
N PHE A 36 6.01 -4.32 -17.55
CA PHE A 36 7.01 -4.46 -16.50
C PHE A 36 8.28 -3.72 -16.92
N LEU A 37 8.78 -2.83 -16.07
CA LEU A 37 10.12 -2.28 -16.17
C LEU A 37 11.04 -3.14 -15.30
N LEU A 38 12.06 -3.75 -15.92
CA LEU A 38 13.01 -4.60 -15.23
C LEU A 38 14.14 -3.78 -14.59
N ALA A 39 14.88 -4.42 -13.68
CA ALA A 39 15.99 -3.81 -12.95
C ALA A 39 17.16 -3.40 -13.86
N ASP A 40 17.33 -4.06 -15.00
CA ASP A 40 18.31 -3.72 -16.04
C ASP A 40 17.84 -2.60 -16.98
N GLY A 41 16.62 -2.08 -16.77
CA GLY A 41 16.01 -1.04 -17.60
C GLY A 41 15.25 -1.55 -18.83
N SER A 42 15.29 -2.85 -19.11
CA SER A 42 14.50 -3.45 -20.18
C SER A 42 13.01 -3.51 -19.82
N LYS A 43 12.15 -3.71 -20.83
CA LYS A 43 10.71 -3.77 -20.67
C LYS A 43 10.16 -5.11 -21.12
N VAL A 44 9.20 -5.63 -20.38
CA VAL A 44 8.42 -6.81 -20.74
C VAL A 44 6.95 -6.43 -20.75
N SER A 45 6.26 -6.70 -21.87
CA SER A 45 4.82 -6.47 -21.98
C SER A 45 4.06 -7.80 -22.03
N GLY A 46 2.86 -7.82 -21.48
CA GLY A 46 1.99 -8.99 -21.53
C GLY A 46 0.65 -8.73 -20.86
N PHE A 47 0.04 -9.78 -20.35
CA PHE A 47 -1.24 -9.74 -19.65
C PHE A 47 -1.01 -10.09 -18.18
N PHE A 48 -1.39 -9.18 -17.29
CA PHE A 48 -1.20 -9.36 -15.87
C PHE A 48 -2.14 -10.43 -15.34
N VAL A 49 -1.56 -11.41 -14.66
CA VAL A 49 -2.32 -12.45 -13.98
C VAL A 49 -2.44 -12.08 -12.49
N GLY A 50 -1.36 -11.62 -11.85
CA GLY A 50 -1.33 -11.31 -10.41
C GLY A 50 0.06 -11.43 -9.77
N PHE A 51 0.10 -11.69 -8.46
CA PHE A 51 1.34 -11.82 -7.68
C PHE A 51 1.29 -12.97 -6.65
N THR A 52 2.47 -13.47 -6.27
CA THR A 52 2.63 -14.43 -5.18
C THR A 52 3.39 -13.82 -4.01
N TYR A 53 2.97 -14.11 -2.79
CA TYR A 53 3.69 -13.79 -1.56
C TYR A 53 4.53 -14.99 -1.09
N PRO A 54 5.59 -14.79 -0.30
CA PRO A 54 6.36 -15.90 0.26
C PRO A 54 5.52 -16.72 1.24
N ASN A 55 5.57 -18.04 1.09
CA ASN A 55 4.99 -18.99 2.06
C ASN A 55 5.90 -19.09 3.28
N GLY A 56 5.69 -18.26 4.30
CA GLY A 56 6.57 -18.22 5.48
C GLY A 56 6.15 -19.11 6.65
N THR A 57 7.08 -19.93 7.15
CA THR A 57 7.20 -20.35 8.56
C THR A 57 7.98 -19.29 9.36
N TYR A 58 7.76 -19.20 10.67
CA TYR A 58 8.39 -18.17 11.53
C TYR A 58 9.94 -18.20 11.44
N PRO A 59 10.66 -17.05 11.34
CA PRO A 59 10.27 -15.66 11.62
C PRO A 59 9.79 -14.84 10.41
N ASP A 60 9.51 -15.46 9.26
CA ASP A 60 9.11 -14.77 8.01
C ASP A 60 7.75 -14.04 8.05
N PHE A 61 7.09 -13.95 9.22
CA PHE A 61 5.80 -13.28 9.37
C PHE A 61 5.82 -11.80 8.92
N PHE A 62 6.96 -11.12 9.04
CA PHE A 62 7.13 -9.72 8.63
C PHE A 62 7.34 -9.52 7.12
N ASN A 63 7.71 -10.59 6.38
CA ASN A 63 7.95 -10.56 4.93
C ASN A 63 6.75 -11.07 4.11
N LYS A 64 5.66 -11.51 4.78
CA LYS A 64 4.49 -12.11 4.11
C LYS A 64 3.70 -11.16 3.20
N ASN A 65 3.95 -9.85 3.31
CA ASN A 65 3.26 -8.83 2.54
C ASN A 65 4.10 -8.30 1.37
N ASP A 66 5.30 -8.83 1.16
CA ASP A 66 6.16 -8.40 0.05
C ASP A 66 5.98 -9.34 -1.13
N ILE A 67 5.71 -8.77 -2.31
CA ILE A 67 5.56 -9.53 -3.55
C ILE A 67 6.85 -10.30 -3.82
N TYR A 68 6.75 -11.62 -4.01
CA TYR A 68 7.85 -12.51 -4.33
C TYR A 68 8.00 -12.73 -5.84
N ASN A 69 6.86 -12.91 -6.54
CA ASN A 69 6.83 -12.96 -8.00
C ASN A 69 5.61 -12.23 -8.55
N PHE A 70 5.77 -11.66 -9.73
CA PHE A 70 4.69 -11.28 -10.62
C PHE A 70 4.43 -12.43 -11.59
N ILE A 71 3.16 -12.73 -11.86
CA ILE A 71 2.78 -13.69 -12.90
C ILE A 71 2.08 -12.95 -14.02
N TYR A 72 2.48 -13.27 -15.24
CA TYR A 72 1.95 -12.66 -16.46
C TYR A 72 1.88 -13.70 -17.58
N LYS A 73 1.20 -13.34 -18.67
CA LYS A 73 1.16 -14.13 -19.90
C LYS A 73 1.61 -13.29 -21.08
N LYS A 74 2.41 -13.85 -22.01
CA LYS A 74 2.76 -13.16 -23.26
C LYS A 74 1.56 -12.96 -24.17
N ALA A 75 0.65 -13.94 -24.20
CA ALA A 75 -0.64 -13.86 -24.90
C ALA A 75 -1.76 -14.36 -23.97
N LYS A 76 -3.01 -13.91 -24.13
CA LYS A 76 -4.13 -14.37 -23.27
C LYS A 76 -4.26 -15.90 -23.18
N THR A 77 -3.85 -16.61 -24.25
CA THR A 77 -3.89 -18.08 -24.35
C THR A 77 -2.60 -18.78 -23.93
N SER A 78 -1.51 -18.07 -23.65
CA SER A 78 -0.23 -18.69 -23.29
C SER A 78 -0.23 -19.25 -21.87
N GLU A 79 0.81 -20.02 -21.54
CA GLU A 79 1.11 -20.41 -20.17
C GLU A 79 1.52 -19.21 -19.31
N ASP A 80 1.41 -19.39 -18.00
CA ASP A 80 1.82 -18.42 -16.98
C ASP A 80 3.35 -18.35 -16.92
N GLU A 81 3.89 -17.14 -17.05
CA GLU A 81 5.30 -16.82 -16.84
C GLU A 81 5.49 -16.02 -15.55
N LYS A 82 6.70 -16.09 -14.97
CA LYS A 82 7.02 -15.46 -13.69
C LYS A 82 8.19 -14.51 -13.82
N LEU A 83 8.05 -13.33 -13.21
CA LEU A 83 9.16 -12.40 -12.97
C LEU A 83 9.40 -12.32 -11.47
N GLY A 84 10.64 -12.51 -11.05
CA GLY A 84 11.04 -12.40 -9.66
C GLY A 84 10.99 -10.94 -9.18
N ALA A 85 10.67 -10.73 -7.92
CA ALA A 85 10.63 -9.40 -7.29
C ALA A 85 11.95 -8.61 -7.40
N ASN A 86 13.08 -9.31 -7.47
CA ASN A 86 14.40 -8.69 -7.64
C ASN A 86 14.62 -8.14 -9.06
N ASP A 87 13.99 -8.77 -10.05
CA ASP A 87 14.15 -8.44 -11.47
C ASP A 87 13.22 -7.32 -11.91
N VAL A 88 12.15 -7.05 -11.15
CA VAL A 88 11.16 -6.01 -11.47
C VAL A 88 11.46 -4.73 -10.70
N LYS A 89 11.41 -3.60 -11.38
CA LYS A 89 11.46 -2.25 -10.80
C LYS A 89 10.04 -1.69 -10.61
N SER A 90 9.20 -1.83 -11.63
CA SER A 90 7.80 -1.38 -11.58
C SER A 90 6.93 -2.16 -12.55
N VAL A 91 5.62 -2.15 -12.32
CA VAL A 91 4.59 -2.63 -13.26
C VAL A 91 3.52 -1.58 -13.45
N LYS A 92 3.12 -1.35 -14.70
CA LYS A 92 1.92 -0.59 -15.07
C LYS A 92 0.87 -1.56 -15.58
N ILE A 93 -0.36 -1.40 -15.11
CA ILE A 93 -1.54 -2.18 -15.51
C ILE A 93 -2.50 -1.24 -16.21
N TYR A 94 -3.00 -1.68 -17.36
CA TYR A 94 -3.82 -0.88 -18.25
C TYR A 94 -5.23 -1.45 -18.34
N ASP A 95 -6.22 -0.59 -18.55
CA ASP A 95 -7.57 -1.01 -18.92
C ASP A 95 -7.68 -1.34 -20.42
N GLU A 96 -8.92 -1.52 -20.88
CA GLU A 96 -9.25 -1.83 -22.27
C GLU A 96 -9.02 -0.65 -23.23
N HIS A 97 -8.89 0.57 -22.70
CA HIS A 97 -8.66 1.81 -23.45
C HIS A 97 -7.19 2.23 -23.47
N ASP A 98 -6.28 1.37 -22.99
CA ASP A 98 -4.85 1.63 -22.85
C ASP A 98 -4.52 2.76 -21.85
N ASP A 99 -5.45 3.07 -20.93
CA ASP A 99 -5.21 3.98 -19.82
C ASP A 99 -4.61 3.22 -18.62
N VAL A 100 -3.65 3.85 -17.93
CA VAL A 100 -3.02 3.25 -16.73
C VAL A 100 -3.99 3.31 -15.56
N ILE A 101 -4.48 2.15 -15.13
CA ILE A 101 -5.40 2.02 -13.98
C ILE A 101 -4.70 1.69 -12.67
N ASN A 102 -3.48 1.15 -12.74
CA ASN A 102 -2.67 0.88 -11.55
C ASN A 102 -1.19 0.87 -11.92
N ALA A 103 -0.37 1.49 -11.09
CA ALA A 103 1.08 1.41 -11.19
C ALA A 103 1.62 0.94 -9.84
N ILE A 104 2.49 -0.07 -9.85
CA ILE A 104 3.10 -0.64 -8.65
C ILE A 104 4.61 -0.51 -8.79
N GLU A 105 5.26 0.06 -7.79
CA GLU A 105 6.68 0.33 -7.80
C GLU A 105 7.39 -0.28 -6.61
N ARG A 106 8.63 -0.74 -6.82
CA ARG A 106 9.51 -1.16 -5.74
C ARG A 106 10.11 0.08 -5.07
N LEU A 107 9.86 0.23 -3.78
CA LEU A 107 10.33 1.35 -2.98
C LEU A 107 11.42 0.92 -2.00
N ASP A 108 12.53 1.66 -1.96
CA ASP A 108 13.45 1.65 -0.84
C ASP A 108 12.85 2.48 0.31
N MET A 109 12.67 1.87 1.48
CA MET A 109 11.88 2.48 2.56
C MET A 109 12.74 3.16 3.63
N LYS A 110 12.34 4.38 3.98
CA LYS A 110 12.82 5.13 5.13
C LYS A 110 11.68 5.42 6.11
N TYR A 111 12.03 5.70 7.36
CA TYR A 111 11.09 6.05 8.41
C TYR A 111 11.63 7.20 9.25
N VAL A 112 10.73 7.94 9.91
CA VAL A 112 11.13 8.93 10.92
C VAL A 112 11.29 8.23 12.26
N ASP A 113 12.48 8.30 12.84
CA ASP A 113 12.77 7.69 14.13
C ASP A 113 12.16 8.48 15.30
N LYS A 114 12.48 8.06 16.53
CA LYS A 114 11.95 8.69 17.74
C LYS A 114 12.53 10.08 18.00
N ASP A 115 13.66 10.40 17.39
CA ASP A 115 14.39 11.65 17.57
C ASP A 115 14.09 12.62 16.39
N GLY A 116 13.17 12.26 15.50
CA GLY A 116 12.76 13.08 14.35
C GLY A 116 13.64 12.90 13.11
N HIS A 117 14.63 12.00 13.12
CA HIS A 117 15.53 11.82 11.99
C HIS A 117 15.00 10.78 11.00
N VAL A 118 15.19 11.05 9.70
CA VAL A 118 14.88 10.08 8.64
C VAL A 118 15.98 9.03 8.55
N SER A 119 15.61 7.80 8.93
CA SER A 119 16.48 6.64 9.01
C SER A 119 16.08 5.57 7.99
N ASP A 120 17.05 4.77 7.55
CA ASP A 120 16.84 3.67 6.62
C ASP A 120 16.13 2.49 7.31
N LYS A 121 15.04 1.98 6.72
CA LYS A 121 14.30 0.82 7.24
C LYS A 121 14.94 -0.51 6.84
N LYS A 122 15.89 -0.50 5.91
CA LYS A 122 16.51 -1.66 5.25
C LYS A 122 15.46 -2.62 4.69
N LYS A 123 14.35 -2.06 4.22
CA LYS A 123 13.22 -2.79 3.66
C LYS A 123 12.89 -2.26 2.27
N ARG A 124 12.60 -3.19 1.37
CA ARG A 124 12.04 -2.93 0.05
C ARG A 124 10.66 -3.55 -0.04
N SER A 125 9.73 -2.85 -0.66
CA SER A 125 8.41 -3.41 -0.93
C SER A 125 7.82 -2.82 -2.19
N PHE A 126 6.98 -3.61 -2.86
CA PHE A 126 6.18 -3.14 -3.98
C PHE A 126 4.91 -2.47 -3.46
N GLN A 127 4.69 -1.21 -3.82
CA GLN A 127 3.53 -0.45 -3.37
C GLN A 127 2.80 0.17 -4.57
N PRO A 128 1.45 0.19 -4.55
CA PRO A 128 0.70 0.88 -5.59
C PRO A 128 0.85 2.40 -5.45
N LEU A 129 0.94 3.07 -6.58
CA LEU A 129 0.90 4.52 -6.71
C LEU A 129 -0.54 4.99 -6.56
N LEU A 130 -0.78 5.83 -5.56
CA LEU A 130 -2.10 6.39 -5.23
C LEU A 130 -2.24 7.84 -5.67
N TYR A 131 -1.13 8.57 -5.77
CA TYR A 131 -1.09 9.95 -6.24
C TYR A 131 0.23 10.22 -6.96
N ASP A 132 0.15 10.60 -8.23
CA ASP A 132 1.29 10.93 -9.08
C ASP A 132 1.47 12.45 -9.18
N GLY A 133 2.28 13.00 -8.27
CA GLY A 133 2.62 14.42 -8.22
C GLY A 133 4.11 14.62 -7.96
N LYS A 134 4.53 15.85 -7.65
CA LYS A 134 5.95 16.11 -7.36
C LYS A 134 6.44 15.43 -6.08
N ILE A 135 5.52 15.26 -5.13
CA ILE A 135 5.64 14.28 -4.06
C ILE A 135 4.57 13.23 -4.35
N GLN A 136 5.00 12.02 -4.63
CA GLN A 136 4.14 10.89 -4.95
C GLN A 136 3.66 10.22 -3.65
N ILE A 137 2.43 9.72 -3.63
CA ILE A 137 1.90 8.89 -2.53
C ILE A 137 1.78 7.46 -3.02
N TYR A 138 2.37 6.54 -2.27
CA TYR A 138 2.24 5.10 -2.46
C TYR A 138 1.57 4.47 -1.25
N GLY A 139 0.91 3.32 -1.43
CA GLY A 139 0.42 2.56 -0.29
C GLY A 139 -0.83 1.76 -0.56
N SER A 140 -1.36 1.13 0.48
CA SER A 140 -2.58 0.33 0.41
C SER A 140 -3.22 0.16 1.78
N ASN A 141 -4.47 -0.32 1.79
CA ASN A 141 -5.18 -0.66 3.02
C ASN A 141 -4.68 -2.00 3.57
N LEU A 142 -4.25 -2.00 4.84
CA LEU A 142 -3.93 -3.20 5.57
C LEU A 142 -5.18 -3.73 6.28
N LYS A 143 -5.43 -5.03 6.11
CA LYS A 143 -6.50 -5.76 6.81
C LYS A 143 -5.89 -6.82 7.72
N MET A 144 -6.47 -6.99 8.90
CA MET A 144 -6.16 -8.09 9.81
C MET A 144 -7.29 -9.10 9.76
N CYS A 145 -6.98 -10.31 9.28
CA CYS A 145 -7.96 -11.38 9.14
C CYS A 145 -7.75 -12.48 10.19
N SER A 146 -8.82 -12.87 10.86
CA SER A 146 -8.89 -14.06 11.70
C SER A 146 -9.86 -15.04 11.06
N THR A 147 -9.35 -16.18 10.58
CA THR A 147 -10.13 -17.15 9.78
C THR A 147 -10.82 -16.50 8.59
N ALA A 148 -12.16 -16.33 8.63
CA ALA A 148 -12.95 -15.75 7.54
C ALA A 148 -13.31 -14.26 7.75
N ILE A 149 -13.01 -13.70 8.92
CA ILE A 149 -13.39 -12.32 9.28
C ILE A 149 -12.17 -11.43 9.14
N CYS A 150 -12.26 -10.42 8.27
CA CYS A 150 -11.24 -9.41 8.07
C CYS A 150 -11.69 -8.08 8.65
N ASN A 151 -10.79 -7.36 9.31
CA ASN A 151 -11.02 -6.00 9.78
C ASN A 151 -10.00 -5.07 9.15
N TYR A 152 -10.45 -3.89 8.74
CA TYR A 152 -9.54 -2.82 8.37
C TYR A 152 -8.70 -2.44 9.60
N ALA A 153 -7.38 -2.38 9.42
CA ALA A 153 -6.46 -1.97 10.47
C ALA A 153 -6.04 -0.51 10.29
N TYR A 154 -5.39 -0.21 9.18
CA TYR A 154 -4.94 1.12 8.80
C TYR A 154 -4.55 1.17 7.32
N SER A 155 -4.48 2.36 6.74
CA SER A 155 -3.87 2.60 5.44
C SER A 155 -2.37 2.80 5.62
N GLN A 156 -1.56 1.93 5.04
CA GLN A 156 -0.11 2.07 5.07
C GLN A 156 0.31 2.95 3.90
N LEU A 157 0.84 4.13 4.20
CA LEU A 157 1.18 5.15 3.20
C LEU A 157 2.67 5.49 3.24
N TYR A 158 3.20 5.80 2.07
CA TYR A 158 4.57 6.23 1.84
C TYR A 158 4.56 7.45 0.92
N ILE A 159 5.48 8.37 1.15
CA ILE A 159 5.67 9.55 0.30
C ILE A 159 7.07 9.53 -0.31
N ARG A 160 7.18 9.89 -1.58
CA ARG A 160 8.46 9.98 -2.29
C ARG A 160 8.50 11.28 -3.07
N ASN A 161 9.51 12.12 -2.86
CA ASN A 161 9.78 13.19 -3.81
C ASN A 161 10.16 12.55 -5.15
N ALA A 162 9.61 13.01 -6.27
CA ALA A 162 9.90 12.45 -7.59
C ALA A 162 11.41 12.50 -7.96
N LYS A 163 12.20 13.33 -7.28
CA LYS A 163 13.66 13.44 -7.42
C LYS A 163 14.43 12.40 -6.57
N ASP A 164 13.78 11.72 -5.64
CA ASP A 164 14.37 10.75 -4.71
C ASP A 164 14.19 9.31 -5.20
N ASP A 165 15.13 8.43 -4.82
CA ASP A 165 15.09 6.99 -5.07
C ASP A 165 14.49 6.17 -3.91
N PHE A 166 14.13 6.83 -2.82
CA PHE A 166 13.52 6.22 -1.63
C PHE A 166 12.16 6.84 -1.29
N ALA A 167 11.33 6.10 -0.56
CA ALA A 167 10.09 6.60 -0.01
C ALA A 167 10.17 6.67 1.52
N VAL A 168 9.66 7.74 2.11
CA VAL A 168 9.55 7.93 3.55
C VAL A 168 8.15 7.56 4.00
N MET A 169 8.04 6.79 5.07
CA MET A 169 6.76 6.47 5.68
C MET A 169 6.37 7.59 6.68
N PRO A 170 5.28 8.35 6.45
CA PRO A 170 4.89 9.44 7.35
C PRO A 170 4.44 8.95 8.73
N VAL A 171 3.96 7.71 8.79
CA VAL A 171 3.53 7.06 10.03
C VAL A 171 4.08 5.64 10.09
N ASP A 172 5.04 5.39 10.99
CA ASP A 172 5.57 4.05 11.22
C ASP A 172 4.70 3.25 12.21
N TYR A 173 3.73 2.52 11.66
CA TYR A 173 2.83 1.65 12.42
C TYR A 173 3.57 0.48 13.12
N ASP A 174 4.75 0.06 12.64
CA ASP A 174 5.55 -0.99 13.28
C ASP A 174 6.21 -0.50 14.58
N LYS A 175 6.32 0.82 14.75
CA LYS A 175 6.99 1.48 15.89
C LYS A 175 6.03 2.25 16.78
N LEU A 176 4.72 2.00 16.68
CA LEU A 176 3.66 2.58 17.53
C LEU A 176 3.65 2.05 18.97
N GLY A 177 4.77 1.54 19.49
CA GLY A 177 4.89 1.21 20.91
C GLY A 177 4.51 2.42 21.79
N LEU A 178 4.04 2.14 23.00
CA LEU A 178 3.47 3.06 24.02
C LEU A 178 4.28 4.33 24.36
N PHE A 179 5.44 4.56 23.73
CA PHE A 179 6.36 5.68 23.95
C PHE A 179 6.72 6.46 22.67
N ALA A 180 6.01 6.24 21.56
CA ALA A 180 6.20 7.07 20.37
C ALA A 180 5.70 8.50 20.66
N GLY A 181 6.52 9.51 20.33
CA GLY A 181 6.10 10.93 20.26
C GLY A 181 4.87 11.13 19.36
N SER A 182 4.38 12.37 19.23
CA SER A 182 3.12 12.55 18.52
C SER A 182 3.24 12.05 17.07
N LEU A 183 2.27 11.23 16.64
CA LEU A 183 2.22 10.70 15.28
C LEU A 183 2.30 11.80 14.22
N TYR A 184 1.77 12.97 14.59
CA TYR A 184 1.74 14.18 13.79
C TYR A 184 3.12 14.80 13.61
N GLU A 185 3.97 14.86 14.64
CA GLU A 185 5.37 15.31 14.51
C GLU A 185 6.13 14.46 13.48
N LYS A 186 6.05 13.13 13.59
CA LYS A 186 6.72 12.24 12.63
C LYS A 186 6.21 12.42 11.20
N MET A 187 4.91 12.64 11.06
CA MET A 187 4.32 12.94 9.77
C MET A 187 4.82 14.27 9.22
N VAL A 188 4.89 15.33 10.05
CA VAL A 188 5.47 16.63 9.67
C VAL A 188 6.91 16.44 9.20
N GLU A 189 7.74 15.74 9.97
CA GLU A 189 9.14 15.50 9.62
C GLU A 189 9.30 14.71 8.31
N ALA A 190 8.45 13.73 8.06
CA ALA A 190 8.45 13.01 6.80
C ALA A 190 8.17 13.95 5.61
N PHE A 191 7.20 14.85 5.73
CA PHE A 191 6.91 15.85 4.70
C PHE A 191 8.02 16.91 4.59
N ARG A 192 8.55 17.43 5.70
CA ARG A 192 9.72 18.33 5.70
C ARG A 192 10.87 17.71 4.91
N TYR A 193 11.17 16.45 5.17
CA TYR A 193 12.25 15.73 4.50
C TYR A 193 11.95 15.46 3.02
N ALA A 194 10.73 15.08 2.67
CA ALA A 194 10.32 14.90 1.27
C ALA A 194 10.39 16.23 0.49
N GLY A 195 10.05 17.35 1.12
CA GLY A 195 10.09 18.69 0.51
C GLY A 195 11.33 19.52 0.88
N ARG A 196 12.41 18.89 1.34
CA ARG A 196 13.58 19.55 1.97
C ARG A 196 14.27 20.59 1.08
N ASP A 197 14.19 20.43 -0.24
CA ASP A 197 14.84 21.32 -1.19
C ASP A 197 14.02 22.61 -1.48
N CYS A 198 12.91 22.82 -0.79
CA CYS A 198 12.02 23.97 -1.00
C CYS A 198 11.81 24.81 0.27
N PRO A 199 12.50 25.96 0.41
CA PRO A 199 12.40 26.82 1.59
C PRO A 199 11.00 27.33 1.90
N GLU A 200 10.21 27.67 0.87
CA GLU A 200 8.82 28.13 1.07
C GLU A 200 7.92 27.02 1.61
N PHE A 201 8.15 25.78 1.20
CA PHE A 201 7.44 24.64 1.78
C PHE A 201 7.87 24.38 3.23
N GLN A 202 9.15 24.58 3.58
CA GLN A 202 9.58 24.47 4.97
C GLN A 202 8.84 25.48 5.88
N LYS A 203 8.67 26.73 5.43
CA LYS A 203 7.86 27.73 6.15
C LYS A 203 6.39 27.33 6.29
N TYR A 204 5.82 26.72 5.26
CA TYR A 204 4.48 26.14 5.34
C TYR A 204 4.42 25.03 6.40
N MET A 205 5.43 24.15 6.44
CA MET A 205 5.50 23.07 7.42
C MET A 205 5.63 23.60 8.85
N ASP A 206 6.39 24.68 9.10
CA ASP A 206 6.45 25.34 10.42
C ASP A 206 5.06 25.82 10.86
N THR A 207 4.31 26.44 9.94
CA THR A 207 2.94 26.92 10.21
C THR A 207 1.97 25.75 10.42
N PHE A 208 2.13 24.68 9.65
CA PHE A 208 1.29 23.50 9.73
C PHE A 208 1.52 22.72 11.03
N GLU A 209 2.78 22.61 11.47
CA GLU A 209 3.14 22.00 12.75
C GLU A 209 2.51 22.76 13.92
N ALA A 210 2.60 24.08 13.94
CA ALA A 210 1.93 24.90 14.96
C ALA A 210 0.40 24.70 14.95
N LYS A 211 -0.21 24.58 13.76
CA LYS A 211 -1.65 24.23 13.65
C LYS A 211 -1.96 22.84 14.19
N LEU A 212 -1.05 21.87 14.01
CA LEU A 212 -1.21 20.54 14.57
C LEU A 212 -1.14 20.53 16.09
N GLU A 213 -0.67 21.59 16.76
CA GLU A 213 -0.77 21.72 18.21
C GLU A 213 -2.11 22.30 18.68
N ASP A 214 -2.80 23.05 17.81
CA ASP A 214 -4.10 23.68 18.11
C ASP A 214 -5.20 22.66 18.42
N LYS A 215 -5.91 22.89 19.54
CA LYS A 215 -6.91 21.94 20.04
C LYS A 215 -8.13 21.85 19.14
N ASP A 216 -8.57 22.96 18.56
CA ASP A 216 -9.76 23.00 17.71
C ASP A 216 -9.47 22.36 16.35
N PHE A 217 -8.27 22.56 15.82
CA PHE A 217 -7.80 21.87 14.63
C PHE A 217 -7.71 20.35 14.85
N LYS A 218 -7.07 19.89 15.94
CA LYS A 218 -7.04 18.46 16.31
C LYS A 218 -8.45 17.88 16.42
N LYS A 219 -9.36 18.59 17.08
CA LYS A 219 -10.76 18.18 17.24
C LYS A 219 -11.47 18.08 15.90
N THR A 220 -11.22 19.01 14.99
CA THR A 220 -11.78 19.02 13.63
C THR A 220 -11.31 17.81 12.84
N ILE A 221 -10.01 17.52 12.83
CA ILE A 221 -9.44 16.33 12.17
C ILE A 221 -10.03 15.05 12.76
N ASN A 222 -10.01 14.90 14.09
CA ASN A 222 -10.52 13.72 14.76
C ASN A 222 -12.02 13.50 14.49
N THR A 223 -12.80 14.57 14.45
CA THR A 223 -14.23 14.52 14.12
C THR A 223 -14.43 14.08 12.67
N LYS A 224 -13.72 14.68 11.71
CA LYS A 224 -13.77 14.28 10.29
C LYS A 224 -13.50 12.79 10.12
N PHE A 225 -12.40 12.28 10.68
CA PHE A 225 -12.05 10.85 10.58
C PHE A 225 -13.02 9.93 11.35
N LYS A 226 -13.67 10.41 12.41
CA LYS A 226 -14.72 9.64 13.10
C LYS A 226 -15.99 9.57 12.26
N ASP A 227 -16.39 10.67 11.63
CA ASP A 227 -17.58 10.76 10.80
C ASP A 227 -17.45 9.92 9.53
N ILE A 228 -16.25 9.87 8.95
CA ILE A 228 -15.93 8.98 7.80
C ILE A 228 -16.12 7.52 8.18
N ARG A 229 -15.61 7.09 9.34
CA ARG A 229 -15.85 5.72 9.85
C ARG A 229 -17.34 5.45 10.02
N LYS A 230 -18.06 6.38 10.66
CA LYS A 230 -19.50 6.27 10.86
C LYS A 230 -20.25 6.15 9.52
N LYS A 231 -19.90 6.98 8.53
CA LYS A 231 -20.48 6.96 7.19
C LYS A 231 -20.31 5.59 6.54
N ALA A 232 -19.12 4.99 6.61
CA ALA A 232 -18.87 3.65 6.05
C ALA A 232 -19.78 2.58 6.68
N PHE A 233 -19.96 2.58 8.01
CA PHE A 233 -20.84 1.62 8.69
C PHE A 233 -22.33 1.88 8.43
N ASP A 234 -22.76 3.14 8.41
CA ASP A 234 -24.14 3.51 8.12
C ASP A 234 -24.52 3.11 6.67
N GLU A 235 -23.58 3.29 5.73
CA GLU A 235 -23.75 2.88 4.33
C GLU A 235 -23.69 1.37 4.14
N GLY A 236 -22.75 0.68 4.80
CA GLY A 236 -22.71 -0.78 4.81
C GLY A 236 -24.02 -1.39 5.30
N LYS A 237 -24.60 -0.82 6.38
CA LYS A 237 -25.92 -1.21 6.87
C LYS A 237 -27.03 -0.91 5.88
N LYS A 238 -27.05 0.28 5.28
CA LYS A 238 -28.06 0.69 4.28
C LYS A 238 -28.07 -0.23 3.06
N ASN A 239 -26.88 -0.60 2.59
CA ASN A 239 -26.68 -1.45 1.41
C ASN A 239 -26.70 -2.95 1.74
N LYS A 240 -26.92 -3.32 3.02
CA LYS A 240 -26.93 -4.71 3.52
C LYS A 240 -25.66 -5.49 3.16
N LEU A 241 -24.52 -4.81 3.22
CA LEU A 241 -23.21 -5.43 3.04
C LEU A 241 -22.92 -6.39 4.19
N ASP A 242 -22.19 -7.47 3.91
CA ASP A 242 -21.64 -8.32 4.97
C ASP A 242 -20.50 -7.59 5.72
N HIS A 243 -19.98 -8.24 6.76
CA HIS A 243 -18.92 -7.65 7.59
C HIS A 243 -17.67 -7.31 6.77
N ASN A 244 -17.19 -8.23 5.93
CA ASN A 244 -15.96 -8.04 5.17
C ASN A 244 -16.13 -6.92 4.14
N ALA A 245 -17.24 -6.92 3.39
CA ALA A 245 -17.57 -5.86 2.45
C ALA A 245 -17.71 -4.50 3.13
N THR A 246 -18.24 -4.44 4.36
CA THR A 246 -18.29 -3.20 5.15
C THR A 246 -16.91 -2.73 5.58
N GLN A 247 -16.00 -3.65 5.94
CA GLN A 247 -14.62 -3.33 6.28
C GLN A 247 -13.80 -2.89 5.06
N ASP A 248 -14.11 -3.41 3.88
CA ASP A 248 -13.53 -2.98 2.61
C ASP A 248 -13.95 -1.55 2.29
N LEU A 249 -15.25 -1.26 2.36
CA LEU A 249 -15.79 0.10 2.21
C LEU A 249 -15.18 1.09 3.22
N LEU A 250 -15.04 0.67 4.47
CA LEU A 250 -14.37 1.46 5.50
C LEU A 250 -12.92 1.77 5.13
N GLY A 251 -12.18 0.78 4.64
CA GLY A 251 -10.81 0.97 4.16
C GLY A 251 -10.75 1.98 3.03
N ASP A 252 -11.62 1.88 2.04
CA ASP A 252 -11.64 2.78 0.88
C ASP A 252 -11.93 4.23 1.30
N TYR A 253 -12.93 4.43 2.17
CA TYR A 253 -13.26 5.76 2.70
C TYR A 253 -12.14 6.36 3.56
N MET A 254 -11.47 5.52 4.36
CA MET A 254 -10.33 5.97 5.15
C MET A 254 -9.12 6.32 4.28
N LEU A 255 -8.86 5.52 3.24
CA LEU A 255 -7.77 5.77 2.30
C LEU A 255 -7.99 7.09 1.56
N GLU A 256 -9.19 7.32 1.03
CA GLU A 256 -9.58 8.58 0.38
C GLU A 256 -9.38 9.77 1.32
N ALA A 257 -9.79 9.65 2.59
CA ALA A 257 -9.59 10.68 3.60
C ALA A 257 -8.12 11.01 3.85
N TYR A 258 -7.25 9.99 3.89
CA TYR A 258 -5.81 10.21 4.03
C TYR A 258 -5.21 10.83 2.77
N LEU A 259 -5.63 10.41 1.57
CA LEU A 259 -5.18 10.99 0.31
C LEU A 259 -5.60 12.46 0.19
N GLU A 260 -6.80 12.82 0.65
CA GLU A 260 -7.24 14.22 0.68
C GLU A 260 -6.37 15.04 1.64
N PHE A 261 -6.10 14.50 2.84
CA PHE A 261 -5.30 15.17 3.86
C PHE A 261 -3.83 15.34 3.43
N TYR A 262 -3.17 14.27 2.99
CA TYR A 262 -1.79 14.30 2.52
C TYR A 262 -1.67 15.06 1.20
N GLY A 263 -2.62 14.88 0.29
CA GLY A 263 -2.71 15.66 -0.95
C GLY A 263 -2.86 17.15 -0.68
N GLY A 264 -3.51 17.57 0.42
CA GLY A 264 -3.56 18.96 0.85
C GLY A 264 -2.17 19.53 1.14
N ILE A 265 -1.34 18.78 1.86
CA ILE A 265 0.05 19.15 2.17
C ILE A 265 0.87 19.19 0.88
N ILE A 266 0.74 18.17 0.02
CA ILE A 266 1.50 18.07 -1.23
C ILE A 266 1.13 19.18 -2.20
N ARG A 267 -0.15 19.58 -2.30
CA ARG A 267 -0.56 20.71 -3.15
C ARG A 267 0.09 22.03 -2.71
N GLU A 268 0.34 22.22 -1.42
CA GLU A 268 1.10 23.37 -0.94
C GLU A 268 2.58 23.28 -1.32
N TYR A 269 3.18 22.09 -1.35
CA TYR A 269 4.50 21.91 -1.97
C TYR A 269 4.46 22.25 -3.47
N GLU A 270 3.53 21.70 -4.23
CA GLU A 270 3.47 21.88 -5.69
C GLU A 270 3.24 23.33 -6.11
N LYS A 271 2.44 24.07 -5.33
CA LYS A 271 2.18 25.50 -5.49
C LYS A 271 3.42 26.34 -5.24
N ASN A 272 4.18 26.04 -4.19
CA ASN A 272 5.29 26.88 -3.74
C ASN A 272 6.65 26.44 -4.32
N CYS A 273 6.72 25.24 -4.92
CA CYS A 273 7.94 24.62 -5.42
C CYS A 273 7.77 24.22 -6.90
N PRO A 274 7.72 25.19 -7.84
CA PRO A 274 7.42 24.93 -9.25
C PRO A 274 8.50 24.11 -9.99
N TYR A 275 9.74 24.05 -9.48
CA TYR A 275 10.90 23.42 -10.12
C TYR A 275 11.46 22.21 -9.36
#